data_AF-A0A3F2S4K2-F1
#
_entry.id   AF-A0A3F2S4K2-F1
#
_cell.length_a   1.000
_cell.length_b   1.000
_cell.length_c   1.000
_cell.angle_alpha   90.00
_cell.angle_beta   90.00
_cell.angle_gamma   90.00
#
_symmetry.space_group_name_H-M   'P 1'
#
loop_
_entity.id
_entity.type
_entity.pdbx_description
1 polymer ?
#
loop_
_entity_poly.entity_id
_entity_poly.type
_entity_poly.pdbx_seq_one_letter_code
_entity_poly.pdbx_strand_id
1 'polypeptide(L)'
;MTQQGEPRPKTVLIVLNVLPLVFEPNASSPSGWDVSWATSATATLYRTLVRDADKYSPLFIGCPEIFVAKSEEAALEKQLLKLRCVPVFLDPPVAHRYFQGFCKGVLWPVFHNVVDVYNSAELQLDNVEEKPRVSKWWFGGEKEDTGSSICS
;
A
#
# COMPACT_ATOMS: atom_id res chain seq x y z
N MET A 1 -0.36 -9.49 -49.74
CA MET A 1 -0.16 -10.12 -48.42
C MET A 1 0.20 -9.03 -47.43
N THR A 2 -0.80 -8.34 -46.89
CA THR A 2 -0.62 -7.29 -45.88
C THR A 2 -0.65 -7.94 -44.50
N GLN A 3 0.51 -8.02 -43.83
CA GLN A 3 0.57 -8.32 -42.41
C GLN A 3 0.00 -7.10 -41.67
N GLN A 4 -1.29 -7.14 -41.32
CA GLN A 4 -1.86 -6.22 -40.35
C GLN A 4 -1.32 -6.64 -38.98
N GLY A 5 -0.35 -5.89 -38.46
CA GLY A 5 0.14 -6.09 -37.10
C GLY A 5 -1.01 -5.89 -36.12
N GLU A 6 -1.26 -6.87 -35.26
CA GLU A 6 -2.26 -6.74 -34.20
C GLU A 6 -2.00 -5.47 -33.37
N PRO A 7 -3.05 -4.70 -33.05
CA PRO A 7 -2.91 -3.48 -32.28
C PRO A 7 -2.38 -3.82 -30.88
N ARG A 8 -1.26 -3.19 -30.48
CA ARG A 8 -0.72 -3.36 -29.12
C ARG A 8 -1.78 -3.01 -28.07
N PRO A 9 -1.95 -3.80 -27.01
CA PRO A 9 -2.90 -3.50 -25.96
C PRO A 9 -2.66 -2.11 -25.36
N LYS A 10 -3.73 -1.34 -25.15
CA LYS A 10 -3.65 -0.01 -24.51
C LYS A 10 -3.40 -0.19 -23.02
N THR A 11 -2.41 0.50 -22.48
CA THR A 11 -2.14 0.45 -21.03
C THR A 11 -3.20 1.23 -20.27
N VAL A 12 -3.81 0.62 -19.25
CA VAL A 12 -4.78 1.26 -18.35
C VAL A 12 -4.13 1.42 -16.99
N LEU A 13 -4.04 2.65 -16.49
CA LEU A 13 -3.47 2.93 -15.18
C LEU A 13 -4.56 2.76 -14.11
N ILE A 14 -4.33 1.86 -13.17
CA ILE A 14 -5.21 1.63 -12.02
C ILE A 14 -4.47 2.12 -10.78
N VAL A 15 -4.89 3.27 -10.25
CA VAL A 15 -4.26 3.90 -9.09
C VAL A 15 -5.05 3.53 -7.83
N LEU A 16 -4.38 2.92 -6.87
CA LEU A 16 -4.94 2.43 -5.62
C LEU A 16 -4.17 3.02 -4.45
N ASN A 17 -4.83 3.17 -3.30
CA ASN A 17 -4.14 3.54 -2.06
C ASN A 17 -3.08 2.49 -1.69
N VAL A 18 -3.50 1.23 -1.63
CA VAL A 18 -2.64 0.08 -1.33
C VAL A 18 -2.65 -0.88 -2.52
N LEU A 19 -1.48 -1.37 -2.91
CA LEU A 19 -1.36 -2.38 -3.95
C LEU A 19 -2.02 -3.70 -3.52
N PRO A 20 -2.70 -4.42 -4.42
CA PRO A 20 -3.39 -5.67 -4.11
C PRO A 20 -2.40 -6.85 -4.06
N LEU A 21 -1.35 -6.72 -3.26
CA LEU A 21 -0.24 -7.66 -3.12
C LEU A 21 -0.06 -8.05 -1.66
N VAL A 22 0.44 -9.26 -1.44
CA VAL A 22 0.89 -9.74 -0.13
C VAL A 22 2.40 -9.77 -0.17
N PHE A 23 3.02 -9.25 0.89
CA PHE A 23 4.47 -9.19 1.06
C PHE A 23 4.86 -10.08 2.24
N GLU A 24 5.70 -11.08 1.98
CA GLU A 24 6.21 -11.99 3.01
C GLU A 24 7.73 -11.80 3.15
N PRO A 25 8.27 -11.61 4.36
CA PRO A 25 9.71 -11.43 4.55
C PRO A 25 10.50 -12.63 4.01
N ASN A 26 11.50 -12.36 3.17
CA ASN A 26 12.37 -13.37 2.60
C ASN A 26 13.80 -12.81 2.41
N ALA A 27 14.68 -13.11 3.36
CA ALA A 27 16.07 -12.66 3.36
C ALA A 27 16.91 -13.19 2.18
N SER A 28 16.45 -14.27 1.51
CA SER A 28 17.11 -14.82 0.32
C SER A 28 16.73 -14.05 -0.95
N SER A 29 15.64 -13.27 -0.92
CA SER A 29 15.22 -12.44 -2.03
C SER A 29 16.09 -11.18 -2.11
N PRO A 30 16.51 -10.73 -3.31
CA PRO A 30 17.24 -9.47 -3.48
C PRO A 30 16.50 -8.23 -2.94
N SER A 31 15.18 -8.30 -2.85
CA SER A 31 14.34 -7.24 -2.30
C SER A 31 14.07 -7.40 -0.80
N GLY A 32 14.43 -8.53 -0.20
CA GLY A 32 14.02 -8.89 1.17
C GLY A 32 12.58 -9.40 1.28
N TRP A 33 11.84 -9.49 0.16
CA TRP A 33 10.41 -9.84 0.15
C TRP A 33 10.08 -10.88 -0.92
N ASP A 34 9.26 -11.87 -0.54
CA ASP A 34 8.44 -12.62 -1.48
C ASP A 34 7.12 -11.88 -1.70
N VAL A 35 6.65 -11.85 -2.95
CA VAL A 35 5.50 -11.04 -3.34
C VAL A 35 4.54 -11.87 -4.17
N SER A 36 3.31 -11.96 -3.68
CA SER A 36 2.22 -12.63 -4.38
C SER A 36 1.00 -11.72 -4.48
N TRP A 37 0.06 -12.07 -5.35
CA TRP A 37 -1.18 -11.32 -5.45
C TRP A 37 -2.12 -11.65 -4.29
N ALA A 38 -2.72 -10.62 -3.72
CA ALA A 38 -3.75 -10.81 -2.69
C ALA A 38 -5.00 -11.48 -3.27
N THR A 39 -5.61 -12.36 -2.48
CA THR A 39 -6.80 -13.15 -2.83
C THR A 39 -8.09 -12.60 -2.22
N SER A 40 -8.02 -11.46 -1.53
CA SER A 40 -9.20 -10.79 -0.99
C SER A 40 -10.19 -10.44 -2.09
N ALA A 41 -11.48 -10.37 -1.76
CA ALA A 41 -12.53 -10.02 -2.72
C ALA A 41 -12.24 -8.66 -3.40
N THR A 42 -11.76 -7.69 -2.63
CA THR A 42 -11.36 -6.37 -3.11
C THR A 42 -10.17 -6.43 -4.08
N ALA A 43 -9.12 -7.19 -3.76
CA ALA A 43 -7.98 -7.38 -4.65
C ALA A 43 -8.39 -8.06 -5.97
N THR A 44 -9.24 -9.09 -5.88
CA THR A 44 -9.79 -9.79 -7.04
C THR A 44 -10.64 -8.86 -7.91
N LEU A 45 -11.45 -7.99 -7.29
CA LEU A 45 -12.22 -6.98 -8.00
C LEU A 45 -11.30 -6.04 -8.78
N TYR A 46 -10.28 -5.47 -8.13
CA TYR A 46 -9.34 -4.56 -8.79
C TYR A 46 -8.64 -5.20 -10.00
N ARG A 47 -8.26 -6.48 -9.89
CA ARG A 47 -7.63 -7.23 -10.98
C ARG A 47 -8.55 -7.52 -12.15
N THR A 48 -9.86 -7.52 -11.93
CA THR A 48 -10.87 -7.84 -12.95
C THR A 48 -11.64 -6.62 -13.45
N LEU A 49 -11.27 -5.41 -13.00
CA LEU A 49 -11.85 -4.14 -13.46
C LEU A 49 -11.69 -3.93 -14.97
N VAL A 50 -10.49 -4.24 -15.48
CA VAL A 50 -10.18 -4.13 -16.90
C VAL A 50 -10.37 -5.51 -17.51
N ARG A 51 -11.49 -5.64 -18.22
CA ARG A 51 -11.82 -6.83 -19.03
C ARG A 51 -11.26 -6.63 -20.43
N ASP A 52 -11.00 -7.73 -21.14
CA ASP A 52 -10.39 -7.75 -22.48
C ASP A 52 -8.87 -7.49 -22.45
N ALA A 53 -8.12 -8.55 -22.17
CA ALA A 53 -6.66 -8.55 -22.09
C ALA A 53 -5.99 -8.33 -23.46
N ASP A 54 -6.71 -8.60 -24.56
CA ASP A 54 -6.22 -8.41 -25.93
C ASP A 54 -6.22 -6.92 -26.29
N LYS A 55 -7.18 -6.16 -25.74
CA LYS A 55 -7.30 -4.72 -25.98
C LYS A 55 -6.63 -3.86 -24.91
N TYR A 56 -6.63 -4.30 -23.65
CA TYR A 56 -6.19 -3.50 -22.52
C TYR A 56 -5.21 -4.24 -21.62
N SER A 57 -4.20 -3.51 -21.13
CA SER A 57 -3.20 -4.05 -20.21
C SER A 57 -3.12 -3.20 -18.94
N PRO A 58 -3.71 -3.66 -17.82
CA PRO A 58 -3.70 -2.89 -16.58
C PRO A 58 -2.28 -2.75 -16.02
N LEU A 59 -1.97 -1.57 -15.49
CA LEU A 59 -0.78 -1.28 -14.68
C LEU A 59 -1.26 -0.72 -13.34
N PHE A 60 -0.92 -1.39 -12.25
CA PHE A 60 -1.36 -1.02 -10.92
C PHE A 60 -0.32 -0.10 -10.27
N ILE A 61 -0.78 1.01 -9.70
CA ILE A 61 0.07 2.00 -9.02
C ILE A 61 -0.49 2.18 -7.63
N GLY A 62 0.35 2.09 -6.60
CA GLY A 62 -0.11 2.28 -5.22
C GLY A 62 0.97 2.03 -4.18
N CYS A 63 0.65 2.27 -2.92
CA CYS A 63 1.60 2.05 -1.83
C CYS A 63 1.71 0.56 -1.48
N PRO A 64 2.90 0.04 -1.20
CA PRO A 64 3.02 -1.26 -0.55
C PRO A 64 2.43 -1.21 0.87
N GLU A 65 1.87 -2.32 1.34
CA GLU A 65 1.30 -2.49 2.68
C GLU A 65 2.38 -2.63 3.79
N ILE A 66 3.64 -2.47 3.42
CA ILE A 66 4.81 -2.68 4.27
C ILE A 66 5.73 -1.48 4.26
N PHE A 67 6.56 -1.36 5.31
CA PHE A 67 7.71 -0.48 5.28
C PHE A 67 8.83 -1.13 4.46
N VAL A 68 9.40 -0.36 3.54
CA VAL A 68 10.52 -0.80 2.69
C VAL A 68 11.67 0.17 2.94
N ALA A 69 12.86 -0.35 3.26
CA ALA A 69 14.01 0.52 3.45
C ALA A 69 14.45 1.12 2.11
N LYS A 70 15.00 2.34 2.12
CA LYS A 70 15.47 3.03 0.89
C LYS A 70 16.47 2.20 0.06
N SER A 71 17.27 1.36 0.72
CA SER A 71 18.20 0.43 0.07
C SER A 71 17.52 -0.72 -0.69
N GLU A 72 16.30 -1.09 -0.29
CA GLU A 72 15.53 -2.22 -0.85
C GLU A 72 14.54 -1.77 -1.94
N GLU A 73 14.16 -0.48 -1.96
CA GLU A 73 13.15 0.08 -2.87
C GLU A 73 13.41 -0.26 -4.34
N ALA A 74 14.64 -0.10 -4.84
CA ALA A 74 14.98 -0.36 -6.24
C ALA A 74 14.85 -1.85 -6.62
N ALA A 75 15.22 -2.75 -5.70
CA ALA A 75 15.10 -4.18 -5.92
C ALA A 75 13.64 -4.61 -5.92
N LEU A 76 12.84 -4.07 -4.98
CA LEU A 76 11.41 -4.34 -4.90
C LEU A 76 10.66 -3.77 -6.10
N GLU A 77 10.95 -2.54 -6.53
CA GLU A 77 10.35 -1.92 -7.73
C GLU A 77 10.55 -2.80 -8.97
N LYS A 78 11.76 -3.31 -9.18
CA LYS A 78 12.06 -4.24 -10.28
C LYS A 78 11.27 -5.55 -10.18
N GLN A 79 11.05 -6.06 -8.97
CA GLN A 79 10.22 -7.24 -8.74
C GLN A 79 8.75 -6.96 -9.03
N LEU A 80 8.20 -5.84 -8.57
CA LEU A 80 6.80 -5.46 -8.76
C LEU A 80 6.48 -5.12 -10.22
N LEU A 81 7.43 -4.57 -10.96
CA LEU A 81 7.23 -4.26 -12.38
C LEU A 81 6.95 -5.53 -13.21
N LYS A 82 7.51 -6.69 -12.82
CA LYS A 82 7.20 -7.99 -13.44
C LYS A 82 5.74 -8.40 -13.25
N LEU A 83 5.12 -7.95 -12.16
CA LEU A 83 3.70 -8.12 -11.86
C LEU A 83 2.83 -6.98 -12.42
N ARG A 84 3.42 -6.05 -13.20
CA ARG A 84 2.75 -4.83 -13.66
C ARG A 84 2.22 -3.96 -12.51
N CYS A 85 3.00 -3.90 -11.43
CA CYS A 85 2.76 -3.05 -10.28
C CYS A 85 3.91 -2.03 -10.15
N VAL A 86 3.58 -0.78 -9.86
CA VAL A 86 4.53 0.29 -9.57
C VAL A 86 4.29 0.75 -8.13
N PRO A 87 5.25 0.53 -7.21
CA PRO A 87 5.13 0.99 -5.85
C PRO A 87 5.27 2.51 -5.75
N VAL A 88 4.45 3.11 -4.89
CA VAL A 88 4.61 4.49 -4.41
C VAL A 88 5.12 4.40 -2.98
N PHE A 89 6.40 4.68 -2.78
CA PHE A 89 6.99 4.66 -1.45
C PHE A 89 6.69 5.96 -0.71
N LEU A 90 6.04 5.85 0.44
CA LEU A 90 5.76 6.97 1.33
C LEU A 90 6.51 6.79 2.63
N ASP A 91 7.06 7.88 3.16
CA ASP A 91 7.65 7.85 4.49
C ASP A 91 6.56 7.57 5.54
N PRO A 92 6.86 6.81 6.61
CA PRO A 92 5.89 6.46 7.65
C PRO A 92 5.05 7.62 8.20
N PRO A 93 5.63 8.76 8.59
CA PRO A 93 4.82 9.87 9.09
C PRO A 93 3.87 10.44 8.03
N VAL A 94 4.28 10.45 6.75
CA VAL A 94 3.45 10.96 5.65
C VAL A 94 2.30 10.00 5.37
N ALA A 95 2.57 8.71 5.23
CA ALA A 95 1.55 7.69 5.01
C ALA A 95 0.51 7.65 6.14
N HIS A 96 0.95 7.79 7.39
CA HIS A 96 0.06 7.84 8.54
C HIS A 96 -0.85 9.07 8.50
N ARG A 97 -0.29 10.29 8.35
CA ARG A 97 -1.09 11.52 8.28
C ARG A 97 -2.06 11.53 7.10
N TYR A 98 -1.62 11.05 5.93
CA TYR A 98 -2.46 10.94 4.75
C TYR A 98 -3.62 9.97 4.96
N PHE A 99 -3.34 8.71 5.30
CA PHE A 99 -4.39 7.68 5.30
C PHE A 99 -5.20 7.66 6.60
N GLN A 100 -4.53 7.64 7.75
CA GLN A 100 -5.21 7.59 9.04
C GLN A 100 -5.75 8.97 9.43
N GLY A 101 -4.94 10.02 9.27
CA GLY A 101 -5.32 11.38 9.63
C GLY A 101 -6.39 11.95 8.69
N PHE A 102 -6.13 12.00 7.39
CA PHE A 102 -7.03 12.67 6.44
C PHE A 102 -8.08 11.73 5.84
N CYS A 103 -7.69 10.62 5.19
CA CYS A 103 -8.66 9.75 4.52
C CYS A 103 -9.65 9.12 5.50
N LYS A 104 -9.16 8.51 6.59
CA LYS A 104 -10.02 7.86 7.59
C LYS A 104 -10.51 8.81 8.68
N GLY A 105 -9.69 9.79 9.09
CA GLY A 105 -10.06 10.72 10.16
C GLY A 105 -11.01 11.83 9.70
N VAL A 106 -10.95 12.26 8.44
CA VAL A 106 -11.76 13.38 7.91
C VAL A 106 -12.72 12.94 6.81
N LEU A 107 -12.20 12.43 5.69
CA LEU A 107 -13.05 12.13 4.52
C LEU A 107 -14.08 11.03 4.80
N TRP A 108 -13.66 9.99 5.52
CA TRP A 108 -14.53 8.86 5.82
C TRP A 108 -15.76 9.27 6.65
N PRO A 109 -15.63 9.97 7.81
CA PRO A 109 -16.79 10.50 8.54
C PRO A 109 -17.69 11.39 7.69
N VAL A 110 -17.10 12.30 6.90
CA VAL A 110 -17.84 13.23 6.03
C VAL A 110 -18.70 12.46 5.02
N PHE A 111 -18.14 11.48 4.31
CA PHE A 111 -18.88 10.70 3.32
C PHE A 111 -19.93 9.77 3.93
N HIS A 112 -19.80 9.41 5.21
CA HIS A 112 -20.77 8.57 5.92
C HIS A 112 -21.77 9.38 6.74
N ASN A 113 -21.77 10.72 6.61
CA ASN A 113 -22.58 11.63 7.43
C ASN A 113 -22.44 11.37 8.93
N VAL A 114 -21.25 10.94 9.36
CA VAL A 114 -20.90 10.83 10.77
C VAL A 114 -20.52 12.23 11.21
N VAL A 115 -21.55 13.01 11.56
CA VAL A 115 -21.38 14.31 12.20
C VAL A 115 -21.05 14.02 13.65
N ASP A 116 -19.79 14.18 14.02
CA ASP A 116 -19.40 14.13 15.40
C ASP A 116 -19.89 15.42 16.08
N VAL A 117 -21.07 15.35 16.69
CA VAL A 117 -21.75 16.49 17.31
C VAL A 117 -20.98 17.04 18.53
N TYR A 118 -19.93 16.34 19.00
CA TYR A 118 -19.13 16.76 20.15
C TYR A 118 -17.62 16.87 19.90
N ASN A 119 -17.11 16.40 18.76
CA ASN A 119 -15.69 16.50 18.48
C ASN A 119 -15.40 17.80 17.71
N SER A 120 -14.98 18.80 18.47
CA SER A 120 -14.26 19.96 17.93
C SER A 120 -12.94 19.46 17.37
N ALA A 121 -12.96 18.95 16.14
CA ALA A 121 -11.76 18.50 15.44
C ALA A 121 -10.89 19.72 15.09
N GLU A 122 -10.18 20.25 16.09
CA GLU A 122 -9.01 21.08 15.84
C GLU A 122 -8.00 20.23 15.07
N LEU A 123 -7.79 20.59 13.81
CA LEU A 123 -6.67 20.08 13.03
C LEU A 123 -5.38 20.63 13.65
N GLN A 124 -4.79 19.90 14.59
CA GLN A 124 -3.45 20.19 15.06
C GLN A 124 -2.47 19.81 13.95
N LEU A 125 -1.97 20.84 13.25
CA LEU A 125 -0.84 20.70 12.33
C LEU A 125 0.41 20.55 13.18
N ASP A 126 0.83 19.32 13.46
CA ASP A 126 1.99 19.06 14.30
C ASP A 126 3.25 19.73 13.74
N ASN A 127 3.85 20.61 14.55
CA ASN A 127 5.27 20.94 14.47
C ASN A 127 6.06 19.65 14.74
N VAL A 128 7.12 19.44 13.96
CA VAL A 128 7.90 18.19 13.97
C VAL A 128 8.62 18.00 15.31
N GLU A 129 8.10 17.11 16.15
CA GLU A 129 8.87 16.50 17.24
C GLU A 129 9.07 15.01 16.94
N GLU A 130 10.34 14.59 16.84
CA GLU A 130 10.75 13.22 16.56
C GLU A 130 10.47 12.32 17.76
N LYS A 131 9.56 11.35 17.61
CA LYS A 131 9.37 10.24 18.57
C LYS A 131 10.09 8.96 18.09
N PRO A 132 10.64 8.17 19.03
CA PRO A 132 11.51 7.06 18.69
C PRO A 132 10.74 5.90 18.04
N ARG A 133 11.47 5.14 17.20
CA ARG A 133 10.96 4.09 16.31
C ARG A 133 10.45 2.89 17.10
N VAL A 134 9.14 2.86 17.41
CA VAL A 134 8.45 1.63 17.79
C VAL A 134 7.91 0.97 16.51
N SER A 135 8.24 -0.30 16.31
CA SER A 135 7.77 -1.12 15.19
C SER A 135 6.27 -1.40 15.31
N LYS A 136 5.44 -0.43 14.88
CA LYS A 136 3.99 -0.57 14.79
C LYS A 136 3.62 -1.04 13.39
N TRP A 137 2.94 -2.18 13.32
CA TRP A 137 2.41 -2.74 12.07
C TRP A 137 1.27 -1.86 11.53
N TRP A 138 1.26 -1.69 10.21
CA TRP A 138 0.56 -0.62 9.48
C TRP A 138 -0.95 -0.88 9.29
N PHE A 139 -1.37 -2.14 9.47
CA PHE A 139 -2.75 -2.60 9.28
C PHE A 139 -3.18 -3.52 10.42
N GLY A 140 -3.29 -2.95 11.63
CA GLY A 140 -4.13 -3.47 12.71
C GLY A 140 -3.82 -4.89 13.20
N GLY A 141 -2.94 -4.99 14.20
CA GLY A 141 -2.80 -6.16 15.05
C GLY A 141 -1.80 -5.90 16.17
N GLU A 142 -2.28 -5.70 17.40
CA GLU A 142 -1.42 -5.62 18.59
C GLU A 142 -1.13 -7.04 19.08
N LYS A 143 0.15 -7.40 19.21
CA LYS A 143 0.60 -8.47 20.09
C LYS A 143 1.46 -7.84 21.17
N GLU A 144 0.96 -7.87 22.40
CA GLU A 144 1.72 -7.58 23.60
C GLU A 144 2.80 -8.66 23.77
N ASP A 145 4.06 -8.28 23.57
CA ASP A 145 5.19 -9.07 24.07
C ASP A 145 5.33 -8.75 25.56
N THR A 146 4.76 -9.61 26.41
CA THR A 146 5.11 -9.65 27.84
C THR A 146 6.56 -10.13 27.96
N GLY A 147 7.50 -9.18 28.01
CA GLY A 147 8.89 -9.43 28.37
C GLY A 147 8.98 -10.02 29.78
N SER A 148 9.29 -11.31 29.87
CA SER A 148 9.65 -11.95 31.12
C SER A 148 10.99 -11.37 31.61
N SER A 149 10.92 -10.60 32.68
CA SER A 149 12.06 -10.24 33.51
C SER A 149 12.57 -11.50 34.20
N ILE A 150 13.73 -12.01 33.77
CA ILE A 150 14.55 -12.87 34.63
C ILE A 150 15.83 -12.09 34.91
N CYS A 151 15.93 -11.66 36.17
CA CYS A 151 17.13 -11.11 36.79
C CYS A 151 17.66 -12.17 37.75
N SER A 152 18.99 -12.33 37.77
CA SER A 152 19.83 -13.30 38.53
C SER A 152 20.01 -14.67 37.91
#